data_AF-A0AAV3V5Y3-F1
#
_entry.id   AF-A0AAV3V5Y3-F1
#
_cell.length_a   1.000
_cell.length_b   1.000
_cell.length_c   1.000
_cell.angle_alpha   90.00
_cell.angle_beta   90.00
_cell.angle_gamma   90.00
#
_symmetry.space_group_name_H-M   'P 1'
#
loop_
_entity.id
_entity.type
_entity.pdbx_description
1 polymer ?
#
loop_
_entity_poly.entity_id
_entity_poly.type
_entity_poly.pdbx_seq_one_letter_code
_entity_poly.pdbx_strand_id
1 'polypeptide(L)'
;MYITGADLRKMRQDAGLTTVKMAKLANVKTRKTYENWEKEIGSPSMNQFIAMCVGCNYNSSKFVKLAIERQDPTQQLNISSARR
;
A
#
# COMPACT_ATOMS: atom_id res chain seq x y z
N MET A 1 1.66 12.10 -0.03
CA MET A 1 0.76 10.96 -0.26
C MET A 1 0.13 10.60 1.08
N TYR A 2 -1.18 10.33 1.15
CA TYR A 2 -1.89 10.03 2.42
C TYR A 2 -1.68 8.59 2.93
N ILE A 3 -1.09 7.74 2.10
CA ILE A 3 -0.76 6.34 2.37
C ILE A 3 0.62 6.30 3.01
N THR A 4 0.74 5.67 4.17
CA THR A 4 2.02 5.46 4.86
C THR A 4 2.65 4.13 4.46
N GLY A 5 3.95 3.98 4.70
CA GLY A 5 4.65 2.70 4.64
C GLY A 5 4.04 1.63 5.54
N ALA A 6 3.52 2.01 6.70
CA ALA A 6 2.76 1.09 7.57
C ALA A 6 1.48 0.57 6.88
N ASP A 7 0.75 1.43 6.17
CA ASP A 7 -0.44 1.02 5.40
C ASP A 7 -0.06 0.05 4.27
N LEU A 8 1.04 0.30 3.57
CA LEU A 8 1.56 -0.60 2.53
C LEU A 8 1.97 -1.96 3.08
N ARG A 9 2.62 -1.99 4.24
CA ARG A 9 3.00 -3.24 4.93
C ARG A 9 1.77 -4.04 5.34
N LYS A 10 0.76 -3.37 5.91
CA LYS A 10 -0.49 -4.00 6.32
C LYS A 10 -1.22 -4.59 5.12
N MET A 11 -1.34 -3.84 4.02
CA MET A 11 -1.93 -4.32 2.77
C MET A 11 -1.23 -5.56 2.24
N ARG A 12 0.11 -5.58 2.23
CA ARG A 12 0.89 -6.75 1.79
C ARG A 12 0.66 -7.96 2.69
N GLN A 13 0.72 -7.78 4.01
CA GLN A 13 0.57 -8.85 4.98
C GLN A 13 -0.83 -9.46 4.92
N ASP A 14 -1.87 -8.63 4.85
CA ASP A 14 -3.26 -9.06 4.69
C ASP A 14 -3.47 -9.82 3.37
N ALA A 15 -2.79 -9.41 2.29
CA ALA A 15 -2.81 -10.13 1.02
C ALA A 15 -1.91 -11.38 0.98
N GLY A 16 -1.13 -11.66 2.03
CA GLY A 16 -0.21 -12.80 2.07
C GLY A 16 0.93 -12.72 1.03
N LEU A 17 1.29 -11.52 0.58
CA LEU A 17 2.30 -11.33 -0.47
C LEU A 17 3.69 -11.05 0.10
N THR A 18 4.73 -11.44 -0.65
CA THR A 18 6.13 -11.11 -0.31
C THR A 18 6.49 -9.73 -0.84
N THR A 19 7.52 -9.09 -0.26
CA THR A 19 8.03 -7.80 -0.75
C THR A 19 8.50 -7.87 -2.21
N VAL A 20 8.99 -9.03 -2.65
CA VAL A 20 9.33 -9.31 -4.05
C VAL A 20 8.10 -9.28 -4.95
N LYS A 21 6.98 -9.91 -4.55
CA LYS A 21 5.74 -9.86 -5.33
C LYS A 21 5.20 -8.43 -5.41
N MET A 22 5.25 -7.68 -4.31
CA MET A 22 4.81 -6.28 -4.29
C MET A 22 5.64 -5.38 -5.21
N ALA A 23 6.97 -5.56 -5.23
CA ALA A 23 7.83 -4.84 -6.16
C ALA A 23 7.49 -5.12 -7.63
N LYS A 24 7.14 -6.38 -7.97
CA LYS A 24 6.65 -6.74 -9.30
C LYS A 24 5.31 -6.06 -9.63
N LEU A 25 4.35 -6.08 -8.70
CA LEU A 25 3.05 -5.40 -8.87
C LEU A 25 3.21 -3.89 -9.07
N ALA A 26 4.11 -3.25 -8.33
CA ALA A 26 4.42 -1.83 -8.45
C ALA A 26 5.28 -1.50 -9.68
N ASN A 27 5.66 -2.50 -10.49
CA ASN A 27 6.55 -2.36 -11.64
C ASN A 27 7.87 -1.62 -11.30
N VAL A 28 8.49 -1.97 -10.16
CA VAL A 28 9.81 -1.42 -9.77
C VAL A 28 10.91 -2.46 -9.93
N LYS A 29 12.10 -1.98 -10.30
CA LYS A 29 13.24 -2.84 -10.66
C LYS A 29 13.75 -3.71 -9.50
N THR A 30 13.59 -3.28 -8.25
CA THR A 30 14.17 -3.98 -7.10
C THR A 30 13.18 -4.12 -5.95
N ARG A 31 13.29 -5.23 -5.19
CA ARG A 31 12.54 -5.41 -3.93
C ARG A 31 12.84 -4.30 -2.91
N LYS A 32 14.08 -3.78 -2.92
CA LYS A 32 14.56 -2.76 -2.00
C LYS A 32 13.76 -1.46 -2.14
N THR A 33 13.35 -1.11 -3.36
CA THR A 33 12.50 0.06 -3.60
C THR A 33 11.17 -0.05 -2.84
N TYR A 34 10.52 -1.21 -2.89
CA TYR A 34 9.27 -1.44 -2.15
C TYR A 34 9.50 -1.50 -0.63
N GLU A 35 10.57 -2.16 -0.17
CA GLU A 35 10.91 -2.23 1.26
C GLU A 35 11.23 -0.86 1.86
N ASN A 36 11.82 0.04 1.07
CA ASN A 36 12.04 1.42 1.47
C ASN A 36 10.71 2.16 1.69
N TRP A 37 9.73 1.97 0.81
CA TRP A 37 8.40 2.56 1.02
C TRP A 37 7.74 2.07 2.31
N GLU A 38 7.84 0.78 2.65
CA GLU A 38 7.33 0.28 3.95
C GLU A 38 8.08 0.84 5.18
N LYS A 39 9.24 1.46 4.97
CA LYS A 39 10.05 2.10 6.03
C LYS A 39 9.93 3.63 5.99
N GLU A 40 8.94 4.16 5.28
CA GLU A 40 8.76 5.62 5.05
C GLU A 40 9.92 6.28 4.28
N ILE A 41 10.73 5.50 3.56
CA ILE A 41 11.82 6.00 2.72
C ILE A 41 11.31 6.12 1.28
N GLY A 42 10.83 7.32 0.94
CA GLY A 42 10.18 7.61 -0.33
C GLY A 42 8.73 7.09 -0.37
N SER A 43 8.06 7.26 -1.51
CA SER A 43 6.67 6.82 -1.69
C SER A 43 6.41 6.36 -3.13
N PRO A 44 5.44 5.45 -3.34
CA PRO A 44 5.01 5.08 -4.68
C PRO A 44 4.27 6.24 -5.36
N SER A 45 4.29 6.27 -6.70
CA SER A 45 3.35 7.10 -7.45
C SER A 45 1.92 6.56 -7.31
N MET A 46 0.91 7.38 -7.65
CA MET A 46 -0.49 6.93 -7.60
C MET A 46 -0.73 5.69 -8.48
N ASN A 47 -0.12 5.63 -9.66
CA ASN A 47 -0.26 4.46 -10.56
C ASN A 47 0.36 3.20 -9.96
N GLN A 48 1.52 3.32 -9.30
CA GLN A 48 2.16 2.19 -8.60
C GLN A 48 1.30 1.71 -7.43
N PHE A 49 0.72 2.65 -6.68
CA PHE A 49 -0.22 2.33 -5.61
C PHE A 49 -1.47 1.61 -6.13
N ILE A 50 -2.10 2.11 -7.20
CA ILE A 50 -3.27 1.47 -7.82
C ILE A 50 -2.93 0.05 -8.28
N ALA A 51 -1.78 -0.16 -8.94
CA ALA A 51 -1.36 -1.48 -9.39
C ALA A 51 -1.18 -2.46 -8.23
N MET A 52 -0.60 -2.00 -7.11
CA MET A 52 -0.50 -2.79 -5.88
C MET A 52 -1.87 -3.11 -5.27
N CYS A 53 -2.80 -2.14 -5.19
CA CYS A 53 -4.16 -2.39 -4.71
C CYS A 53 -4.87 -3.44 -5.55
N VAL A 54 -4.78 -3.36 -6.88
CA VAL A 54 -5.38 -4.36 -7.78
C VAL A 54 -4.78 -5.74 -7.54
N GLY A 55 -3.45 -5.86 -7.48
CA GLY A 55 -2.77 -7.12 -7.23
C GLY A 55 -3.02 -7.71 -5.83
N CYS A 56 -3.35 -6.87 -4.85
CA CYS A 56 -3.74 -7.28 -3.50
C CYS A 56 -5.25 -7.46 -3.32
N ASN A 57 -6.06 -7.36 -4.37
CA ASN A 57 -7.52 -7.43 -4.33
C ASN A 57 -8.20 -6.37 -3.43
N TYR A 58 -7.80 -5.11 -3.60
CA TYR A 58 -8.42 -3.94 -2.96
C TYR A 58 -9.04 -2.98 -3.99
N ASN A 59 -10.03 -2.23 -3.54
CA ASN A 59 -10.52 -1.05 -4.24
C ASN A 59 -9.67 0.16 -3.83
N SER A 60 -8.85 0.67 -4.75
CA SER A 60 -7.92 1.77 -4.50
C SER A 60 -8.62 3.06 -4.07
N SER A 61 -9.78 3.39 -4.65
CA SER A 61 -10.55 4.57 -4.29
C SER A 61 -11.08 4.51 -2.86
N LYS A 62 -11.62 3.35 -2.44
CA LYS A 62 -12.03 3.13 -1.04
C LYS A 62 -10.84 3.21 -0.09
N PHE A 63 -9.70 2.63 -0.47
CA PHE A 63 -8.49 2.69 0.33
C PHE A 63 -8.02 4.14 0.55
N VAL A 64 -7.94 4.93 -0.54
CA VAL A 64 -7.54 6.34 -0.46
C VAL A 64 -8.54 7.15 0.37
N LYS A 65 -9.84 6.90 0.22
CA LYS A 65 -10.87 7.55 1.04
C LYS A 65 -10.63 7.31 2.53
N LEU A 66 -10.44 6.06 2.95
CA LEU A 66 -10.12 5.73 4.34
C LEU A 66 -8.85 6.44 4.82
N ALA A 67 -7.82 6.50 3.98
CA ALA A 67 -6.55 7.15 4.32
C ALA A 67 -6.69 8.68 4.47
N ILE A 68 -7.58 9.32 3.70
CA ILE A 68 -7.89 10.75 3.80
C ILE A 68 -8.75 11.04 5.03
N GLU A 69 -9.72 10.18 5.34
CA GLU A 69 -10.62 10.34 6.49
C GLU A 69 -9.93 10.06 7.83
N ARG A 70 -8.72 9.48 7.82
CA ARG A 70 -7.90 9.27 9.01
C ARG A 70 -7.44 10.60 9.59
N GLN A 71 -7.91 10.91 10.79
CA GLN A 71 -7.53 12.12 11.54
C GLN A 71 -6.07 12.09 12.02
N ASP A 72 -5.56 10.91 12.39
CA ASP A 72 -4.21 10.71 12.92
C ASP A 72 -3.43 9.69 12.07
N PRO A 73 -2.37 10.10 11.34
CA PRO A 73 -1.53 9.23 10.52
C PRO A 73 -0.85 8.08 11.27
N THR A 74 -0.72 8.18 12.59
CA THR A 74 -0.13 7.13 13.43
C THR A 74 -1.10 5.98 13.71
N GLN A 75 -2.40 6.21 13.50
CA GLN A 75 -3.41 5.17 13.67
C GLN A 75 -3.40 4.19 12.50
N GLN A 76 -3.56 2.91 12.84
CA GLN A 76 -3.66 1.86 11.84
C GLN A 76 -4.93 2.04 11.00
N LEU A 77 -4.76 2.04 9.67
CA LEU A 77 -5.90 2.03 8.76
C LEU A 77 -6.64 0.70 8.86
N ASN A 78 -7.97 0.73 9.00
CA ASN A 78 -8.80 -0.46 8.83
C ASN A 78 -9.00 -0.72 7.34
N ILE A 79 -8.02 -1.40 6.73
CA ILE A 79 -7.99 -1.63 5.29
C ILE A 79 -8.98 -2.70 4.82
N SER A 80 -9.49 -3.54 5.73
CA SER A 80 -10.35 -4.67 5.40
C SER A 80 -11.66 -4.24 4.74
N SER A 81 -12.18 -3.06 5.05
CA SER A 81 -13.37 -2.47 4.43
C SER A 81 -13.16 -2.06 2.96
N ALA A 82 -11.91 -1.99 2.50
CA ALA A 82 -11.57 -1.70 1.11
C ALA A 82 -11.30 -2.96 0.27
N ARG A 83 -11.42 -4.17 0.83
CA ARG A 83 -11.35 -5.43 0.04
C ARG A 83 -12.46 -5.45 -1.03
N ARG A 84 -12.14 -6.06 -2.17
CA ARG A 84 -13.13 -6.34 -3.21
C ARG A 84 -13.85 -7.65 -2.92
#